data_AF-A0A2M7XWI4-F1
#
_entry.id   AF-A0A2M7XWI4-F1
#
_cell.length_a   1.000
_cell.length_b   1.000
_cell.length_c   1.000
_cell.angle_alpha   90.00
_cell.angle_beta   90.00
_cell.angle_gamma   90.00
#
_symmetry.space_group_name_H-M   'P 1'
#
loop_
_entity.id
_entity.type
_entity.pdbx_description
1 polymer ?
#
loop_
_entity_poly.entity_id
_entity_poly.type
_entity_poly.pdbx_seq_one_letter_code
_entity_poly.pdbx_strand_id
1 'polypeptide(L)'
;MAENLKVTHFRNGEAIPHLTDEVEWYRLSTGAYCEYDNNSENLEIYGCLYNWFAVIDIRNIAPEGWHVPTDEEWKQMEISLGLSQSEADTSGFRGTDQGSQLAGKASLWNEGALVNNAVFGSSGFASLPGGYRGFAGNFYNMGSNTYFWSATHSHRDSAAGRTLSYDSASVYRSNGGKRFGFSVRLVKDQTI
;
A
#
# COMPACT_ATOMS: atom_id res chain seq x y z
N MET A 1 0.10 -9.02 9.62
CA MET A 1 -1.07 -8.21 10.01
C MET A 1 -2.00 -8.19 8.81
N ALA A 2 -3.29 -8.49 8.98
CA ALA A 2 -4.24 -8.62 7.86
C ALA A 2 -4.95 -7.30 7.49
N GLU A 3 -4.62 -6.19 8.16
CA GLU A 3 -5.20 -4.87 7.95
C GLU A 3 -4.17 -3.85 7.46
N ASN A 4 -4.65 -2.76 6.86
CA ASN A 4 -3.82 -1.60 6.52
C ASN A 4 -3.37 -0.91 7.81
N LEU A 5 -2.15 -0.37 7.79
CA LEU A 5 -1.59 0.33 8.94
C LEU A 5 -2.40 1.59 9.27
N LYS A 6 -2.63 1.81 10.56
CA LYS A 6 -3.37 2.97 11.10
C LYS A 6 -2.68 3.65 12.29
N VAL A 7 -1.35 3.49 12.38
CA VAL A 7 -0.57 4.09 13.47
C VAL A 7 -0.39 5.59 13.24
N THR A 8 -0.38 6.34 14.33
CA THR A 8 -0.21 7.80 14.34
C THR A 8 1.10 8.23 14.97
N HIS A 9 1.90 7.25 15.42
CA HIS A 9 3.19 7.45 16.07
C HIS A 9 4.21 6.47 15.49
N PHE A 10 5.46 6.88 15.43
CA PHE A 10 6.58 5.99 15.19
C PHE A 10 6.82 5.08 16.41
N ARG A 11 7.62 4.03 16.25
CA ARG A 11 7.93 3.04 17.29
C ARG A 11 8.56 3.68 18.53
N ASN A 12 9.30 4.77 18.36
CA ASN A 12 9.90 5.51 19.47
C ASN A 12 8.90 6.41 20.25
N GLY A 13 7.62 6.42 19.85
CA GLY A 13 6.57 7.21 20.50
C GLY A 13 6.43 8.65 19.99
N GLU A 14 7.25 9.10 19.04
CA GLU A 14 7.05 10.41 18.41
C GLU A 14 5.87 10.37 17.44
N ALA A 15 5.06 11.43 17.46
CA ALA A 15 3.93 11.56 16.55
C ALA A 15 4.40 11.67 15.09
N ILE A 16 3.69 10.97 14.21
CA ILE A 16 3.76 11.19 12.77
C ILE A 16 2.87 12.41 12.49
N PRO A 17 3.35 13.45 11.80
CA PRO A 17 2.50 14.58 11.42
C PRO A 17 1.24 14.14 10.68
N HIS A 18 0.07 14.50 11.23
CA HIS A 18 -1.23 14.38 10.56
C HIS A 18 -1.47 15.64 9.75
N LEU A 19 -1.50 15.53 8.42
CA LEU A 19 -1.50 16.69 7.54
C LEU A 19 -2.56 16.58 6.44
N THR A 20 -3.55 17.47 6.51
CA THR A 20 -4.65 17.57 5.54
C THR A 20 -4.42 18.66 4.50
N ASP A 21 -3.63 19.69 4.83
CA ASP A 21 -3.30 20.79 3.94
C ASP A 21 -2.40 20.34 2.77
N GLU A 22 -2.72 20.81 1.57
CA GLU A 22 -2.01 20.43 0.35
C GLU A 22 -0.62 21.04 0.24
N VAL A 23 -0.45 22.29 0.69
CA VAL A 23 0.80 23.05 0.57
C VAL A 23 1.82 22.53 1.59
N GLU A 24 1.38 22.28 2.83
CA GLU A 24 2.22 21.68 3.86
C GLU A 24 2.71 20.30 3.42
N TRP A 25 1.80 19.43 2.96
CA TRP A 25 2.16 18.09 2.50
C TRP A 25 3.14 18.12 1.31
N TYR A 26 2.89 18.97 0.32
CA TYR A 26 3.73 19.08 -0.88
C TYR A 26 5.18 19.43 -0.55
N ARG A 27 5.39 20.24 0.49
CA ARG A 27 6.72 20.71 0.90
C ARG A 27 7.51 19.71 1.74
N LEU A 28 6.89 18.62 2.18
CA LEU A 28 7.54 17.68 3.07
C LEU A 28 8.71 16.94 2.40
N SER A 29 9.70 16.72 3.24
CA SER A 29 10.76 15.71 3.09
C SER A 29 10.82 14.77 4.30
N THR A 30 9.80 14.83 5.17
CA THR A 30 9.64 14.05 6.40
C THR A 30 8.34 13.27 6.37
N GLY A 31 8.23 12.28 7.26
CA GLY A 31 7.02 11.45 7.38
C GLY A 31 5.76 12.25 7.67
N ALA A 32 4.65 11.86 7.05
CA ALA A 32 3.30 12.34 7.35
C ALA A 32 2.25 11.30 6.98
N TYR A 33 1.06 11.44 7.55
CA TYR A 33 -0.10 10.62 7.23
C TYR A 33 -1.39 11.45 7.17
N CYS A 34 -2.40 10.88 6.53
CA CYS A 34 -3.78 11.34 6.56
C CYS A 34 -4.73 10.17 6.26
N GLU A 35 -6.02 10.37 6.46
CA GLU A 35 -7.08 9.49 6.00
C GLU A 35 -7.46 9.84 4.55
N TYR A 36 -8.10 8.90 3.84
CA TYR A 36 -8.67 9.21 2.53
C TYR A 36 -9.72 10.33 2.65
N ASP A 37 -9.69 11.31 1.73
CA ASP A 37 -10.50 12.54 1.75
C ASP A 37 -10.39 13.38 3.03
N ASN A 38 -9.34 13.15 3.84
CA ASN A 38 -9.22 13.72 5.18
C ASN A 38 -10.45 13.44 6.07
N ASN A 39 -11.16 12.32 5.83
CA ASN A 39 -12.34 11.92 6.58
C ASN A 39 -11.99 10.78 7.54
N SER A 40 -12.16 11.01 8.84
CA SER A 40 -11.89 10.02 9.89
C SER A 40 -12.75 8.75 9.78
N GLU A 41 -13.92 8.81 9.14
CA GLU A 41 -14.77 7.63 8.90
C GLU A 41 -14.08 6.58 8.01
N ASN A 42 -13.11 7.01 7.18
CA ASN A 42 -12.35 6.11 6.32
C ASN A 42 -11.24 5.35 7.07
N LEU A 43 -10.86 5.79 8.28
CA LEU A 43 -9.76 5.22 9.05
C LEU A 43 -9.99 3.74 9.37
N GLU A 44 -11.16 3.40 9.89
CA GLU A 44 -11.46 2.02 10.32
C GLU A 44 -11.66 1.06 9.14
N ILE A 45 -11.99 1.59 7.95
CA ILE A 45 -12.22 0.78 6.75
C ILE A 45 -10.91 0.58 5.99
N TYR A 46 -10.19 1.68 5.69
CA TYR A 46 -9.07 1.68 4.76
C TYR A 46 -7.71 1.93 5.43
N GLY A 47 -7.68 2.30 6.71
CA GLY A 47 -6.46 2.71 7.41
C GLY A 47 -5.97 4.10 6.98
N CYS A 48 -4.70 4.36 7.24
CA CYS A 48 -4.06 5.63 6.89
C CYS A 48 -3.31 5.54 5.54
N LEU A 49 -3.20 6.70 4.90
CA LEU A 49 -2.33 6.95 3.77
C LEU A 49 -1.07 7.66 4.25
N TYR A 50 0.08 7.06 4.00
CA TYR A 50 1.38 7.58 4.43
C TYR A 50 2.18 8.04 3.22
N ASN A 51 2.94 9.14 3.38
CA ASN A 51 4.01 9.42 2.43
C ASN A 51 5.17 8.42 2.61
N TRP A 52 6.01 8.29 1.59
CA TRP A 52 7.11 7.32 1.63
C TRP A 52 8.17 7.69 2.67
N PHE A 53 8.27 8.96 3.06
CA PHE A 53 9.19 9.39 4.11
C PHE A 53 8.81 8.81 5.48
N ALA A 54 7.53 8.60 5.77
CA ALA A 54 7.09 7.94 6.99
C ALA A 54 7.45 6.44 6.97
N VAL A 55 7.37 5.82 5.79
CA VAL A 55 7.67 4.39 5.58
C VAL A 55 9.13 4.05 5.91
N ILE A 56 10.06 4.92 5.53
CA ILE A 56 11.50 4.70 5.70
C ILE A 56 12.12 5.52 6.85
N ASP A 57 11.30 6.12 7.69
CA ASP A 57 11.79 6.92 8.82
C ASP A 57 12.59 6.06 9.80
N ILE A 58 13.73 6.57 10.27
CA ILE A 58 14.60 5.87 11.21
C ILE A 58 13.92 5.55 12.55
N ARG A 59 12.89 6.31 12.91
CA ARG A 59 12.07 6.08 14.11
C ARG A 59 11.14 4.86 13.96
N ASN A 60 11.03 4.33 12.75
CA ASN A 60 10.32 3.14 12.32
C ASN A 60 8.79 3.22 12.52
N ILE A 61 8.04 3.09 11.44
CA ILE A 61 6.58 3.14 11.48
C ILE A 61 5.95 1.83 11.97
N ALA A 62 6.66 0.71 11.87
CA ALA A 62 6.15 -0.59 12.27
C ALA A 62 6.38 -0.83 13.78
N PRO A 63 5.49 -1.52 14.50
CA PRO A 63 5.74 -1.99 15.87
C PRO A 63 6.86 -3.04 15.90
N GLU A 64 7.37 -3.34 17.10
CA GLU A 64 8.42 -4.36 17.30
C GLU A 64 8.03 -5.73 16.75
N GLY A 65 8.97 -6.43 16.12
CA GLY A 65 8.74 -7.72 15.44
C GLY A 65 8.04 -7.61 14.08
N TRP A 66 7.88 -6.39 13.55
CA TRP A 66 7.31 -6.12 12.24
C TRP A 66 8.14 -5.08 11.48
N HIS A 67 8.04 -5.13 10.14
CA HIS A 67 8.61 -4.14 9.24
C HIS A 67 7.68 -3.89 8.03
N VAL A 68 7.93 -2.78 7.31
CA VAL A 68 7.31 -2.52 6.02
C VAL A 68 8.02 -3.36 4.96
N PRO A 69 7.30 -4.16 4.15
CA PRO A 69 7.92 -5.07 3.18
C PRO A 69 8.79 -4.31 2.18
N THR A 70 9.95 -4.88 1.89
CA THR A 70 10.77 -4.52 0.75
C THR A 70 10.11 -4.97 -0.55
N ASP A 71 10.62 -4.45 -1.68
CA ASP A 71 10.23 -4.90 -3.01
C ASP A 71 10.48 -6.40 -3.22
N GLU A 72 11.56 -6.93 -2.63
CA GLU A 72 11.90 -8.35 -2.71
C GLU A 72 10.88 -9.20 -1.93
N GLU A 73 10.53 -8.82 -0.71
CA GLU A 73 9.53 -9.55 0.09
C GLU A 73 8.14 -9.55 -0.56
N TRP A 74 7.77 -8.45 -1.21
CA TRP A 74 6.57 -8.43 -2.05
C TRP A 74 6.65 -9.42 -3.21
N LYS A 75 7.80 -9.49 -3.92
CA LYS A 75 8.01 -10.46 -5.00
C LYS A 75 7.92 -11.89 -4.48
N GLN A 76 8.53 -12.18 -3.33
CA GLN A 76 8.45 -13.51 -2.71
C GLN A 76 7.01 -13.88 -2.34
N MET A 77 6.22 -12.92 -1.85
CA MET A 77 4.79 -13.15 -1.60
C MET A 77 4.03 -13.46 -2.90
N GLU A 78 4.23 -12.68 -3.96
CA GLU A 78 3.57 -12.93 -5.25
C GLU A 78 4.00 -14.27 -5.87
N ILE A 79 5.28 -14.65 -5.74
CA ILE A 79 5.79 -15.97 -6.14
C ILE A 79 5.10 -17.08 -5.36
N SER A 80 4.88 -16.91 -4.06
CA SER A 80 4.13 -17.89 -3.25
C SER A 80 2.66 -18.05 -3.68
N LEU A 81 2.12 -17.07 -4.41
CA LEU A 81 0.78 -17.10 -5.02
C LEU A 81 0.79 -17.56 -6.48
N GLY A 82 1.93 -18.05 -6.98
CA GLY A 82 2.06 -18.70 -8.27
C GLY A 82 2.74 -17.89 -9.38
N LEU A 83 3.30 -16.70 -9.09
CA LEU A 83 4.20 -16.05 -10.07
C LEU A 83 5.49 -16.84 -10.23
N SER A 84 6.01 -16.91 -11.46
CA SER A 84 7.40 -17.25 -11.67
C SER A 84 8.34 -16.11 -11.23
N GLN A 85 9.59 -16.44 -10.92
CA GLN A 85 10.62 -15.44 -10.63
C GLN A 85 10.75 -14.42 -11.79
N SER A 86 10.73 -14.90 -13.04
CA SER A 86 10.84 -14.03 -14.21
C SER A 86 9.69 -13.03 -14.32
N GLU A 87 8.46 -13.42 -13.97
CA GLU A 87 7.32 -12.49 -13.96
C GLU A 87 7.42 -11.51 -12.80
N ALA A 88 7.82 -11.99 -11.62
CA ALA A 88 8.01 -11.17 -10.42
C ALA A 88 9.11 -10.11 -10.59
N ASP A 89 10.08 -10.30 -11.48
CA ASP A 89 11.11 -9.30 -11.77
C ASP A 89 10.68 -8.25 -12.80
N THR A 90 9.52 -8.43 -13.47
CA THR A 90 8.98 -7.42 -14.39
C THR A 90 8.27 -6.26 -13.67
N SER A 91 8.31 -5.09 -14.29
CA SER A 91 7.46 -3.95 -13.93
C SER A 91 6.18 -3.95 -14.77
N GLY A 92 5.13 -3.34 -14.25
CA GLY A 92 3.82 -3.32 -14.92
C GLY A 92 2.87 -4.40 -14.39
N PHE A 93 1.86 -4.74 -15.18
CA PHE A 93 0.93 -5.83 -14.87
C PHE A 93 1.65 -7.17 -15.01
N ARG A 94 1.47 -8.04 -14.02
CA ARG A 94 2.13 -9.34 -13.94
C ARG A 94 1.28 -10.35 -13.20
N GLY A 95 1.51 -11.62 -13.51
CA GLY A 95 0.65 -12.71 -13.06
C GLY A 95 -0.71 -12.70 -13.76
N THR A 96 -1.52 -13.69 -13.44
CA THR A 96 -2.83 -13.93 -14.07
C THR A 96 -4.00 -13.56 -13.16
N ASP A 97 -3.86 -13.79 -11.86
CA ASP A 97 -4.95 -13.64 -10.89
C ASP A 97 -4.48 -13.24 -9.49
N GLN A 98 -3.19 -12.96 -9.30
CA GLN A 98 -2.62 -12.67 -7.98
C GLN A 98 -3.17 -11.39 -7.36
N GLY A 99 -3.60 -10.43 -8.17
CA GLY A 99 -4.35 -9.27 -7.68
C GLY A 99 -5.69 -9.67 -7.06
N SER A 100 -6.44 -10.55 -7.71
CA SER A 100 -7.68 -11.11 -7.14
C SER A 100 -7.41 -11.95 -5.89
N GLN A 101 -6.38 -12.80 -5.88
CA GLN A 101 -6.01 -13.58 -4.69
C GLN A 101 -5.71 -12.70 -3.48
N LEU A 102 -5.05 -11.55 -3.71
CA LEU A 102 -4.67 -10.58 -2.66
C LEU A 102 -5.83 -9.70 -2.18
N ALA A 103 -6.89 -9.55 -2.96
CA ALA A 103 -8.02 -8.69 -2.65
C ALA A 103 -8.88 -9.22 -1.49
N GLY A 104 -9.80 -8.40 -0.99
CA GLY A 104 -10.78 -8.81 0.02
C GLY A 104 -11.94 -7.84 0.12
N LYS A 105 -12.99 -8.26 0.84
CA LYS A 105 -14.24 -7.50 1.04
C LYS A 105 -14.82 -6.97 -0.28
N ALA A 106 -15.30 -7.89 -1.13
CA ALA A 106 -15.82 -7.58 -2.48
C ALA A 106 -16.78 -6.38 -2.53
N SER A 107 -17.63 -6.20 -1.51
CA SER A 107 -18.60 -5.10 -1.43
C SER A 107 -17.99 -3.70 -1.38
N LEU A 108 -16.69 -3.55 -1.11
CA LEU A 108 -15.99 -2.27 -1.14
C LEU A 108 -15.39 -1.96 -2.52
N TRP A 109 -15.24 -2.97 -3.38
CA TRP A 109 -14.67 -2.83 -4.71
C TRP A 109 -15.77 -2.51 -5.72
N ASN A 110 -15.43 -1.69 -6.70
CA ASN A 110 -16.21 -1.55 -7.91
C ASN A 110 -16.25 -2.88 -8.66
N GLU A 111 -17.36 -3.11 -9.35
CA GLU A 111 -17.57 -4.32 -10.13
C GLU A 111 -16.58 -4.38 -11.30
N GLY A 112 -15.85 -5.50 -11.43
CA GLY A 112 -14.80 -5.64 -12.44
C GLY A 112 -14.10 -7.00 -12.43
N ALA A 113 -13.07 -7.16 -13.25
CA ALA A 113 -12.37 -8.43 -13.41
C ALA A 113 -11.75 -8.95 -12.10
N LEU A 114 -11.34 -8.05 -11.21
CA LEU A 114 -10.75 -8.40 -9.92
C LEU A 114 -11.75 -9.15 -9.03
N VAL A 115 -12.95 -8.59 -8.85
CA VAL A 115 -14.03 -9.16 -8.00
C VAL A 115 -14.65 -10.41 -8.64
N ASN A 116 -14.78 -10.42 -9.97
CA ASN A 116 -15.38 -11.53 -10.71
C ASN A 116 -14.48 -12.77 -10.84
N ASN A 117 -13.21 -12.67 -10.46
CA ASN A 117 -12.31 -13.80 -10.55
C ASN A 117 -12.64 -14.85 -9.46
N ALA A 118 -12.67 -16.12 -9.85
CA ALA A 118 -13.01 -17.23 -8.98
C ALA A 118 -12.09 -17.38 -7.74
N VAL A 119 -10.86 -16.84 -7.78
CA VAL A 119 -9.91 -16.89 -6.66
C VAL A 119 -9.90 -15.61 -5.81
N PHE A 120 -10.91 -14.74 -5.92
CA PHE A 120 -10.99 -13.52 -5.14
C PHE A 120 -10.81 -13.77 -3.62
N GLY A 121 -9.79 -13.13 -3.05
CA GLY A 121 -9.46 -13.17 -1.62
C GLY A 121 -8.99 -14.51 -1.06
N SER A 122 -8.54 -15.43 -1.92
CA SER A 122 -8.06 -16.75 -1.51
C SER A 122 -6.80 -16.72 -0.63
N SER A 123 -5.97 -15.67 -0.71
CA SER A 123 -4.70 -15.60 0.02
C SER A 123 -4.84 -15.23 1.50
N GLY A 124 -5.99 -14.68 1.91
CA GLY A 124 -6.18 -14.09 3.24
C GLY A 124 -5.47 -12.74 3.44
N PHE A 125 -4.81 -12.18 2.41
CA PHE A 125 -4.21 -10.84 2.49
C PHE A 125 -5.28 -9.76 2.67
N ALA A 126 -6.44 -9.92 2.02
CA ALA A 126 -7.62 -9.07 2.21
C ALA A 126 -7.38 -7.57 1.94
N SER A 127 -6.75 -7.25 0.80
CA SER A 127 -6.53 -5.87 0.35
C SER A 127 -7.85 -5.13 0.04
N LEU A 128 -7.92 -3.85 0.39
CA LEU A 128 -9.10 -3.00 0.29
C LEU A 128 -8.85 -1.80 -0.64
N PRO A 129 -9.86 -1.33 -1.39
CA PRO A 129 -9.70 -0.29 -2.41
C PRO A 129 -9.75 1.12 -1.81
N GLY A 130 -8.79 1.41 -0.93
CA GLY A 130 -8.70 2.69 -0.23
C GLY A 130 -8.18 3.86 -1.06
N GLY A 131 -7.90 3.66 -2.35
CA GLY A 131 -7.36 4.70 -3.22
C GLY A 131 -5.99 5.22 -2.77
N TYR A 132 -5.67 6.45 -3.14
CA TYR A 132 -4.47 7.15 -2.71
C TYR A 132 -4.66 8.67 -2.64
N ARG A 133 -3.69 9.34 -2.01
CA ARG A 133 -3.55 10.80 -2.01
C ARG A 133 -2.42 11.22 -2.94
N GLY A 134 -2.72 12.11 -3.88
CA GLY A 134 -1.74 12.78 -4.74
C GLY A 134 -0.86 13.77 -3.95
N PHE A 135 0.26 14.19 -4.54
CA PHE A 135 1.17 15.13 -3.87
C PHE A 135 0.58 16.53 -3.71
N ALA A 136 -0.42 16.86 -4.53
CA ALA A 136 -1.13 18.14 -4.55
C ALA A 136 -2.49 18.07 -3.83
N GLY A 137 -2.62 17.25 -2.79
CA GLY A 137 -3.81 17.21 -1.94
C GLY A 137 -4.99 16.39 -2.44
N ASN A 138 -5.15 16.22 -3.76
CA ASN A 138 -6.26 15.46 -4.34
C ASN A 138 -6.23 13.97 -3.97
N PHE A 139 -7.42 13.36 -3.87
CA PHE A 139 -7.59 11.94 -3.61
C PHE A 139 -8.22 11.24 -4.82
N TYR A 140 -7.84 9.98 -5.04
CA TYR A 140 -8.25 9.24 -6.23
C TYR A 140 -8.52 7.77 -5.93
N ASN A 141 -9.42 7.19 -6.72
CA ASN A 141 -9.63 5.76 -6.89
C ASN A 141 -10.11 4.97 -5.67
N MET A 142 -10.69 5.62 -4.64
CA MET A 142 -11.44 4.86 -3.64
C MET A 142 -12.54 4.03 -4.30
N GLY A 143 -12.71 2.79 -3.86
CA GLY A 143 -13.59 1.79 -4.47
C GLY A 143 -13.01 1.12 -5.72
N SER A 144 -12.11 1.78 -6.46
CA SER A 144 -11.53 1.22 -7.68
C SER A 144 -10.20 0.52 -7.45
N ASN A 145 -9.26 1.17 -6.77
CA ASN A 145 -7.88 0.72 -6.69
C ASN A 145 -7.34 0.80 -5.26
N THR A 146 -6.26 0.07 -5.02
CA THR A 146 -5.46 0.18 -3.80
C THR A 146 -3.99 0.34 -4.14
N TYR A 147 -3.24 1.03 -3.29
CA TYR A 147 -1.83 1.34 -3.50
C TYR A 147 -1.05 1.04 -2.25
N PHE A 148 0.04 0.27 -2.40
CA PHE A 148 0.91 -0.08 -1.30
C PHE A 148 2.33 0.42 -1.53
N TRP A 149 2.90 1.02 -0.49
CA TRP A 149 4.33 1.25 -0.44
C TRP A 149 5.11 -0.05 -0.22
N SER A 150 6.31 -0.10 -0.80
CA SER A 150 7.41 -0.91 -0.27
C SER A 150 8.44 0.00 0.41
N ALA A 151 9.28 -0.57 1.28
CA ALA A 151 10.41 0.13 1.87
C ALA A 151 11.58 0.35 0.88
N THR A 152 11.46 -0.13 -0.36
CA THR A 152 12.55 -0.10 -1.34
C THR A 152 12.53 1.19 -2.16
N HIS A 153 13.62 1.94 -2.05
CA HIS A 153 13.93 3.08 -2.89
C HIS A 153 14.08 2.65 -4.36
N SER A 154 13.51 3.40 -5.31
CA SER A 154 13.70 3.16 -6.74
C SER A 154 14.57 4.24 -7.38
N HIS A 155 14.11 5.48 -7.40
CA HIS A 155 14.86 6.63 -7.93
C HIS A 155 14.81 7.82 -6.96
N ARG A 156 15.52 8.91 -7.29
CA ARG A 156 15.65 10.11 -6.46
C ARG A 156 14.33 10.53 -5.81
N ASP A 157 13.25 10.56 -6.58
CA ASP A 157 11.94 11.06 -6.14
C ASP A 157 10.84 9.99 -6.12
N SER A 158 11.19 8.71 -6.31
CA SER A 158 10.21 7.62 -6.36
C SER A 158 10.64 6.35 -5.62
N ALA A 159 9.65 5.57 -5.21
CA ALA A 159 9.84 4.29 -4.53
C ALA A 159 8.93 3.22 -5.13
N ALA A 160 9.34 1.96 -5.00
CA ALA A 160 8.58 0.84 -5.55
C ALA A 160 7.28 0.64 -4.74
N GLY A 161 6.22 0.26 -5.45
CA GLY A 161 4.90 0.03 -4.87
C GLY A 161 4.06 -0.94 -5.71
N ARG A 162 2.93 -1.35 -5.15
CA ARG A 162 1.97 -2.26 -5.78
C ARG A 162 0.64 -1.57 -5.94
N THR A 163 -0.06 -1.89 -7.02
CA THR A 163 -1.44 -1.50 -7.25
C THR A 163 -2.26 -2.72 -7.58
N LEU A 164 -3.44 -2.81 -6.96
CA LEU A 164 -4.53 -3.68 -7.43
C LEU A 164 -5.63 -2.78 -7.97
N SER A 165 -6.17 -3.12 -9.13
CA SER A 165 -7.22 -2.36 -9.81
C SER A 165 -8.44 -3.25 -10.01
N TYR A 166 -9.63 -2.71 -9.78
CA TYR A 166 -10.89 -3.47 -9.89
C TYR A 166 -11.10 -4.14 -11.26
N ASP A 167 -10.53 -3.57 -12.31
CA ASP A 167 -10.64 -4.00 -13.70
C ASP A 167 -9.58 -5.03 -14.13
N SER A 168 -8.70 -5.47 -13.22
CA SER A 168 -7.65 -6.43 -13.52
C SER A 168 -7.46 -7.45 -12.38
N ALA A 169 -7.37 -8.73 -12.72
CA ALA A 169 -7.04 -9.77 -11.76
C ALA A 169 -5.53 -9.87 -11.47
N SER A 170 -4.68 -9.25 -12.29
CA SER A 170 -3.23 -9.21 -12.13
C SER A 170 -2.79 -8.17 -11.09
N VAL A 171 -1.57 -8.31 -10.56
CA VAL A 171 -0.94 -7.27 -9.73
C VAL A 171 -0.15 -6.31 -10.63
N TYR A 172 -0.15 -5.02 -10.31
CA TYR A 172 0.65 -4.02 -11.01
C TYR A 172 1.80 -3.54 -10.12
N ARG A 173 3.04 -3.66 -10.60
CA ARG A 173 4.22 -3.08 -9.93
C ARG A 173 4.68 -1.83 -10.64
N SER A 174 4.85 -0.74 -9.89
CA SER A 174 5.38 0.52 -10.43
C SER A 174 6.09 1.34 -9.37
N ASN A 175 6.57 2.51 -9.77
CA ASN A 175 7.21 3.47 -8.89
C ASN A 175 6.26 4.64 -8.63
N GLY A 176 5.93 4.90 -7.37
CA GLY A 176 5.17 6.06 -6.94
C GLY A 176 6.08 7.20 -6.52
N GLY A 177 5.66 8.45 -6.73
CA GLY A 177 6.37 9.61 -6.19
C GLY A 177 6.37 9.58 -4.66
N LYS A 178 7.50 9.84 -4.00
CA LYS A 178 7.66 9.70 -2.53
C LYS A 178 6.70 10.55 -1.69
N ARG A 179 6.09 11.57 -2.30
CA ARG A 179 5.09 12.45 -1.70
C ARG A 179 3.64 11.96 -1.91
N PHE A 180 3.39 10.85 -2.59
CA PHE A 180 2.05 10.27 -2.60
C PHE A 180 1.72 9.63 -1.27
N GLY A 181 0.46 9.69 -0.86
CA GLY A 181 -0.06 8.96 0.28
C GLY A 181 -0.58 7.61 -0.17
N PHE A 182 0.14 6.52 0.15
CA PHE A 182 -0.30 5.14 -0.11
C PHE A 182 -0.52 4.39 1.20
N SER A 183 -1.29 3.30 1.13
CA SER A 183 -1.47 2.39 2.25
C SER A 183 -0.16 1.65 2.57
N VAL A 184 -0.03 1.21 3.82
CA VAL A 184 1.12 0.42 4.29
C VAL A 184 0.61 -0.90 4.86
N ARG A 185 1.29 -1.99 4.53
CA ARG A 185 1.09 -3.32 5.10
C ARG A 185 2.37 -3.72 5.80
N LEU A 186 2.26 -4.53 6.85
CA LEU A 186 3.41 -4.97 7.63
C LEU A 186 3.61 -6.47 7.52
N VAL A 187 4.87 -6.86 7.39
CA VAL A 187 5.34 -8.24 7.42
C VAL A 187 6.01 -8.50 8.77
N LYS A 188 5.81 -9.71 9.29
CA LYS A 188 6.38 -10.10 10.58
C LYS A 188 7.85 -10.47 10.35
N ASP A 189 8.71 -10.03 11.25
CA ASP A 189 10.11 -10.44 11.24
C ASP A 189 10.19 -11.96 11.38
N GLN A 190 11.05 -12.59 10.57
CA GLN A 190 11.38 -13.99 10.80
C GLN A 190 12.22 -14.08 12.07
N THR A 191 11.79 -14.93 13.00
CA THR A 191 12.61 -15.28 14.16
C THR A 191 13.66 -16.27 13.68
N ILE A 192 14.93 -15.92 13.86
CA ILE A 192 16.06 -16.85 13.66
C ILE A 192 16.08 -17.85 14.81
#